data_AF-A0AAW7K5L6-F1
#
_entry.id   AF-A0AAW7K5L6-F1
#
_cell.length_a   1.000
_cell.length_b   1.000
_cell.length_c   1.000
_cell.angle_alpha   90.00
_cell.angle_beta   90.00
_cell.angle_gamma   90.00
#
_symmetry.space_group_name_H-M   'P 1'
#
loop_
_entity.id
_entity.type
_entity.pdbx_description
1 polymer ?
#
loop_
_entity_poly.entity_id
_entity_poly.type
_entity_poly.pdbx_seq_one_letter_code
_entity_poly.pdbx_strand_id
1 'polypeptide(L)' 'MRDNGELYLAGEWLTQSGLTGQPLAISVMLGQVVIRVHQDNALA' A
#
# COMPACT_ATOMS: atom_id res chain seq x y z
N MET A 1 -6.94 8.99 -12.03
CA MET A 1 -7.85 7.87 -11.68
C MET A 1 -8.48 7.40 -12.96
N ARG A 2 -8.48 6.10 -13.19
CA ARG A 2 -9.35 5.51 -14.21
C ARG A 2 -10.76 5.42 -13.63
N ASP A 3 -11.76 5.35 -14.50
CA ASP A 3 -13.18 5.35 -14.12
C ASP A 3 -13.58 4.12 -13.29
N ASN A 4 -12.70 3.12 -13.22
CA ASN A 4 -12.84 1.90 -12.42
C ASN A 4 -12.33 2.04 -10.97
N GLY A 5 -11.90 3.23 -10.55
CA GLY A 5 -11.41 3.45 -9.19
C GLY A 5 -10.00 2.93 -8.92
N GLU A 6 -9.24 2.56 -9.95
CA GLU A 6 -7.84 2.14 -9.79
C GLU A 6 -6.89 3.32 -9.55
N LEU A 7 -5.94 3.10 -8.64
CA LEU A 7 -4.81 3.97 -8.36
C LEU A 7 -3.51 3.25 -8.72
N TYR A 8 -2.78 3.79 -9.69
CA TYR A 8 -1.44 3.32 -10.03
C TYR A 8 -0.40 4.17 -9.30
N LEU A 9 0.49 3.51 -8.57
CA LEU A 9 1.63 4.13 -7.91
C LEU A 9 2.91 3.75 -8.65
N ALA A 10 3.74 4.74 -8.96
CA ALA A 10 5.02 4.55 -9.63
C ALA A 10 6.08 5.45 -9.00
N GLY A 11 7.34 5.06 -9.14
CA GLY A 11 8.51 5.81 -8.68
C GLY A 11 9.48 4.96 -7.87
N GLU A 12 10.73 5.42 -7.80
CA GLU A 12 11.83 4.73 -7.12
C GLU A 12 11.56 4.55 -5.61
N TRP A 13 10.83 5.49 -5.01
CA TRP A 13 10.44 5.45 -3.60
C TRP A 13 9.71 4.15 -3.21
N LEU A 14 8.97 3.51 -4.14
CA LEU A 14 8.30 2.22 -3.88
C LEU A 14 9.28 1.06 -3.67
N THR A 15 10.38 1.07 -4.42
CA THR A 15 11.47 0.10 -4.27
C THR A 15 12.24 0.38 -2.97
N GLN A 16 12.54 1.65 -2.70
CA GLN A 16 13.25 2.06 -1.48
C GLN A 16 12.45 1.81 -0.21
N SER A 17 11.11 1.89 -0.28
CA SER A 17 10.23 1.63 0.87
C SER A 17 10.04 0.14 1.16
N GLY A 18 10.51 -0.77 0.30
CA GLY A 18 10.34 -2.21 0.46
C GLY A 18 8.89 -2.69 0.32
N LEU A 19 7.98 -1.87 -0.20
CA LEU A 19 6.55 -2.22 -0.35
C LEU A 19 6.31 -3.19 -1.52
N THR A 20 7.18 -3.18 -2.53
CA THR A 20 7.03 -4.02 -3.71
C THR A 20 7.26 -5.49 -3.40
N GLY A 21 6.39 -6.37 -3.90
CA GLY A 21 6.53 -7.82 -3.76
C GLY A 21 6.01 -8.39 -2.45
N GLN A 22 5.43 -7.57 -1.57
CA GLN A 22 4.81 -8.02 -0.32
C GLN A 22 3.28 -7.86 -0.39
N PRO A 23 2.51 -8.66 0.37
CA PRO A 23 1.10 -8.37 0.58
C PRO A 23 0.95 -7.01 1.27
N LEU A 24 -0.01 -6.20 0.83
CA LEU A 24 -0.21 -4.83 1.31
C LEU A 24 -1.54 -4.69 2.04
N ALA A 25 -1.55 -3.88 3.10
CA ALA A 25 -2.74 -3.41 3.78
C ALA A 25 -3.03 -1.96 3.37
N ILE A 26 -4.30 -1.68 3.04
CA ILE A 26 -4.76 -0.33 2.69
C ILE A 26 -5.76 0.13 3.74
N SER A 27 -5.59 1.34 4.25
CA SER A 27 -6.53 1.99 5.17
C SER A 27 -6.83 3.41 4.69
N VAL A 28 -8.10 3.80 4.80
CA VAL A 28 -8.57 5.13 4.41
C VAL A 28 -8.94 5.91 5.66
N MET A 29 -8.35 7.09 5.81
CA MET A 29 -8.60 8.05 6.86
C MET A 29 -9.07 9.37 6.24
N LEU A 30 -9.58 10.29 7.05
CA LEU A 30 -10.03 11.59 6.56
C LEU A 30 -8.87 12.33 5.87
N GLY A 31 -8.96 12.49 4.55
CA GLY A 31 -7.95 13.17 3.72
C GLY A 31 -6.66 12.37 3.48
N GLN A 32 -6.59 11.10 3.87
CA GLN A 32 -5.38 10.30 3.73
C GLN A 32 -5.68 8.84 3.36
N VAL A 33 -4.89 8.31 2.43
CA VAL A 33 -4.80 6.86 2.16
C VAL A 33 -3.45 6.37 2.66
N VAL A 34 -3.47 5.34 3.49
CA VAL A 34 -2.28 4.75 4.10
C VAL A 34 -2.08 3.36 3.53
N ILE A 35 -0.89 3.11 2.98
CA ILE A 35 -0.48 1.81 2.43
C ILE A 35 0.68 1.30 3.28
N ARG A 36 0.56 0.07 3.77
CA ARG A 36 1.58 -0.57 4.61
C ARG A 36 1.79 -2.01 4.13
N VAL A 37 2.92 -2.60 4.51
CA VAL A 37 3.07 -4.05 4.43
C VAL A 37 2.02 -4.71 5.32
N HIS A 38 1.35 -5.73 4.81
CA HIS A 38 0.44 -6.55 5.59
C HIS A 38 1.27 -7.34 6.61
N GLN A 39 1.15 -6.97 7.88
CA GLN A 39 1.71 -7.77 8.96
C GLN A 39 0.69 -8.85 9.28
N ASP A 40 0.92 -10.07 8.79
CA ASP A 40 0.28 -11.22 9.40
C ASP A 40 0.70 -11.20 10.86
N ASN A 41 -0.29 -11.05 11.75
CA ASN A 41 -0.06 -11.03 13.18
C ASN A 41 0.38 -12.45 13.57
N ALA A 42 1.67 -12.74 13.42
CA ALA A 42 2.29 -13.93 13.97
C ALA A 42 2.35 -13.74 15.48
N LEU A 43 1.19 -13.91 16.13
CA LEU A 43 1.13 -14.32 17.52
C LEU A 43 1.61 -15.77 17.53
N ALA A 44 2.93 -15.94 17.57
CA ALA A 44 3.57 -17.17 18.02
C ALA A 44 3.69 -17.13 19.55
#